data_AF-A0A2T5YE81-F1
#
_entry.id   AF-A0A2T5YE81-F1
#
_cell.length_a   1.000
_cell.length_b   1.000
_cell.length_c   1.000
_cell.angle_alpha   90.00
_cell.angle_beta   90.00
_cell.angle_gamma   90.00
#
_symmetry.space_group_name_H-M   'P 1'
#
loop_
_entity.id
_entity.type
_entity.pdbx_description
1 polymer ?
#
loop_
_entity_poly.entity_id
_entity_poly.type
_entity_poly.pdbx_seq_one_letter_code
_entity_poly.pdbx_strand_id
1 'polypeptide(L)' 'MATLNRTIVLNALIKHETLTIGDFAKEENLGASPGGNHLQLLVDELVQSGHIHILAGVSPYTYTISDEGIREGARLAKL' A
#
# COMPACT_ATOMS: atom_id res chain seq x y z
N MET A 1 5.79 9.88 15.16
CA MET A 1 5.95 9.00 13.99
C MET A 1 4.74 8.08 13.94
N ALA A 2 4.05 8.01 12.80
CA ALA A 2 2.92 7.10 12.63
C ALA A 2 3.42 5.67 12.44
N THR A 3 2.81 4.70 13.12
CA THR A 3 3.09 3.28 12.90
C THR A 3 2.47 2.85 11.57
N LEU A 4 3.25 2.20 10.72
CA LEU A 4 2.78 1.69 9.43
C LEU A 4 1.58 0.74 9.62
N ASN A 5 0.51 1.00 8.88
CA ASN A 5 -0.73 0.23 8.88
C ASN A 5 -1.36 0.21 7.48
N ARG A 6 -2.44 -0.57 7.32
CA ARG A 6 -3.14 -0.74 6.04
C ARG A 6 -3.65 0.58 5.45
N THR A 7 -4.21 1.47 6.28
CA THR A 7 -4.73 2.78 5.86
C THR A 7 -3.66 3.62 5.18
N ILE A 8 -2.44 3.63 5.74
CA ILE A 8 -1.31 4.39 5.18
C ILE A 8 -0.91 3.85 3.81
N VAL A 9 -0.82 2.52 3.65
CA VAL A 9 -0.46 1.87 2.38
C VAL A 9 -1.52 2.14 1.31
N LEU A 10 -2.81 2.02 1.65
CA LEU A 10 -3.92 2.29 0.73
C LEU A 10 -3.95 3.77 0.32
N ASN A 11 -3.79 4.70 1.25
CA ASN A 11 -3.74 6.13 0.95
C ASN A 11 -2.55 6.49 0.05
N ALA A 12 -1.39 5.84 0.23
CA ALA A 12 -0.25 6.03 -0.65
C ALA A 12 -0.57 5.61 -2.09
N LEU A 13 -1.23 4.46 -2.29
CA LEU A 13 -1.65 4.05 -3.63
C LEU A 13 -2.77 4.92 -4.21
N ILE A 14 -3.69 5.44 -3.40
CA ILE A 14 -4.71 6.40 -3.88
C ILE A 14 -4.03 7.66 -4.41
N LYS A 15 -2.97 8.14 -3.74
CA LYS A 15 -2.25 9.35 -4.12
C LYS A 15 -1.35 9.15 -5.35
N HIS A 16 -0.67 8.01 -5.43
CA HIS A 16 0.38 7.77 -6.43
C HIS A 16 -0.07 6.86 -7.59
N GLU A 17 -1.28 6.30 -7.52
CA GLU A 17 -1.89 5.33 -8.45
C GLU A 17 -1.18 3.97 -8.50
N THR A 18 0.15 3.97 -8.56
CA THR A 18 1.01 2.80 -8.56
C THR A 18 2.28 3.02 -7.77
N LEU A 19 2.76 1.98 -7.08
CA LEU A 19 4.00 2.04 -6.29
C LEU A 19 4.73 0.70 -6.37
N THR A 20 6.06 0.73 -6.36
CA THR A 20 6.89 -0.47 -6.13
C THR A 20 7.10 -0.70 -4.63
N ILE A 21 7.61 -1.87 -4.23
CA ILE A 21 8.01 -2.10 -2.83
C ILE A 21 9.09 -1.11 -2.37
N GLY A 22 9.98 -0.71 -3.29
CA GLY A 22 11.02 0.29 -3.03
C GLY A 22 10.43 1.69 -2.85
N ASP A 23 9.34 2.02 -3.54
CA ASP A 23 8.65 3.30 -3.34
C ASP A 23 7.87 3.32 -2.03
N PHE A 24 7.23 2.22 -1.65
CA PHE A 24 6.66 2.07 -0.32
C PHE A 24 7.72 2.19 0.78
N ALA A 25 8.96 1.74 0.55
CA ALA A 25 10.01 1.86 1.55
C ALA A 25 10.42 3.31 1.88
N LYS A 26 10.03 4.29 1.06
CA LYS A 26 10.39 5.70 1.25
C LYS A 26 9.40 6.39 2.18
N GLU A 27 9.92 7.00 3.24
CA GLU A 27 9.11 7.75 4.20
C GLU A 27 8.35 8.93 3.56
N GLU A 28 8.88 9.55 2.50
CA GLU A 28 8.19 10.62 1.75
C GLU A 28 6.89 10.16 1.07
N ASN A 29 6.78 8.86 0.75
CA ASN A 29 5.61 8.29 0.09
C ASN A 29 4.58 7.77 1.10
N LEU A 30 5.02 7.18 2.21
CA LEU A 30 4.12 6.65 3.25
C LEU A 30 3.79 7.66 4.35
N GLY A 31 4.62 8.67 4.58
CA GLY A 31 4.58 9.51 5.78
C GLY A 31 4.84 8.73 7.08
N ALA A 32 5.40 7.52 6.96
CA ALA A 32 5.71 6.61 8.06
C ALA A 32 6.96 5.80 7.72
N SER A 33 7.75 5.45 8.74
CA SER A 33 8.91 4.58 8.56
C SER A 33 8.45 3.12 8.42
N PRO A 34 8.70 2.46 7.27
CA PRO A 34 8.39 1.06 7.11
C PRO A 34 9.45 0.24 7.86
N GLY A 35 9.06 -0.31 9.02
CA GLY A 35 9.95 -1.16 9.79
C GLY A 35 10.12 -2.54 9.17
N GLY A 36 11.34 -2.93 8.80
CA GLY A 36 11.71 -4.30 8.43
C GLY A 36 10.72 -5.04 7.50
N ASN A 37 10.42 -6.31 7.81
CA ASN A 37 9.50 -7.15 7.04
C ASN A 37 8.02 -6.76 7.17
N HIS A 38 7.68 -5.78 8.01
CA HIS A 38 6.28 -5.38 8.27
C HIS A 38 5.61 -4.79 7.05
N LEU A 39 6.36 -4.01 6.24
CA LEU A 39 5.83 -3.47 5.00
C LEU A 39 5.47 -4.58 4.01
N GLN A 40 6.36 -5.55 3.82
CA GLN A 40 6.10 -6.68 2.91
C GLN A 40 4.88 -7.48 3.38
N LEU A 41 4.79 -7.77 4.68
CA LEU A 41 3.64 -8.48 5.26
C LEU A 41 2.31 -7.74 5.01
N LEU A 42 2.29 -6.41 5.21
CA LEU A 42 1.09 -5.62 4.92
C LEU A 42 0.71 -5.61 3.45
N VAL A 43 1.69 -5.47 2.55
CA VAL A 43 1.47 -5.52 1.11
C VAL A 43 0.91 -6.89 0.71
N ASP A 44 1.49 -7.98 1.22
CA ASP A 44 1.03 -9.34 0.94
C ASP A 44 -0.39 -9.57 1.45
N GLU A 45 -0.74 -9.11 2.65
CA GLU A 45 -2.10 -9.17 3.18
C GLU A 45 -3.11 -8.39 2.31
N LEU A 46 -2.72 -7.21 1.83
CA LEU A 46 -3.56 -6.38 0.97
C LEU A 46 -3.74 -7.00 -0.43
N VAL A 47 -2.72 -7.69 -0.94
CA VAL A 47 -2.82 -8.48 -2.18
C VAL A 47 -3.76 -9.66 -1.97
N GLN A 48 -3.58 -10.44 -0.89
CA GLN A 48 -4.40 -11.61 -0.60
C GLN A 48 -5.88 -11.26 -0.36
N SER A 49 -6.15 -10.09 0.21
CA SER A 49 -7.51 -9.58 0.43
C SER A 49 -8.13 -8.89 -0.79
N GLY A 50 -7.40 -8.77 -1.90
CA GLY A 50 -7.91 -8.15 -3.14
C GLY A 50 -8.00 -6.63 -3.12
N HIS A 51 -7.49 -5.98 -2.07
CA HIS A 51 -7.47 -4.51 -1.97
C HIS A 51 -6.45 -3.86 -2.90
N ILE A 52 -5.35 -4.58 -3.21
CA ILE A 52 -4.33 -4.12 -4.15
C ILE A 52 -3.96 -5.26 -5.10
N HIS A 53 -3.44 -4.92 -6.28
CA HIS A 53 -3.07 -5.86 -7.33
C HIS A 53 -1.65 -5.63 -7.81
N ILE A 54 -0.99 -6.72 -8.21
CA ILE A 54 0.32 -6.65 -8.89
C ILE A 54 0.06 -6.47 -10.38
N LEU A 55 0.69 -5.47 -11.00
CA LEU A 55 0.62 -5.27 -12.44
C LEU A 55 1.37 -6.38 -13.18
N ALA A 56 0.65 -7.10 -14.05
CA ALA A 56 1.22 -8.19 -14.83
C ALA A 56 2.23 -7.68 -15.87
N GLY A 57 3.35 -8.40 -16.02
CA GLY A 57 4.35 -8.11 -17.05
C GLY A 57 5.27 -6.91 -16.76
N VAL A 58 5.20 -6.34 -15.55
CA VAL A 58 6.04 -5.20 -15.14
C VAL A 58 7.16 -5.68 -14.20
N SER A 59 8.38 -5.20 -14.42
CA SER A 59 9.53 -5.39 -13.55
C SER A 59 10.18 -4.03 -13.23
N PRO A 60 10.40 -3.66 -11.96
CA PRO A 60 10.11 -4.44 -10.75
C PRO A 60 8.60 -4.64 -10.51
N TYR A 61 8.24 -5.50 -9.56
CA TYR A 61 6.84 -5.67 -9.16
C TYR A 61 6.24 -4.33 -8.73
N THR A 62 5.19 -3.91 -9.45
CA THR A 62 4.46 -2.67 -9.23
C THR A 62 3.05 -3.00 -8.78
N TYR A 63 2.59 -2.32 -7.73
CA TYR A 63 1.29 -2.52 -7.11
C TYR A 63 0.36 -1.36 -7.49
N THR A 64 -0.92 -1.66 -7.67
CA THR A 64 -1.99 -0.68 -7.87
C THR A 64 -3.17 -0.99 -6.96
N ILE A 65 -4.03 -0.02 -6.70
CA ILE A 65 -5.20 -0.19 -5.81
C ILE A 65 -6.42 -0.67 -6.61
N SER A 66 -7.23 -1.54 -6.00
CA SER A 66 -8.53 -1.94 -6.55
C SER A 66 -9.65 -1.01 -6.08
N ASP A 67 -10.81 -1.07 -6.72
CA ASP A 67 -12.01 -0.36 -6.24
C ASP A 67 -12.39 -0.77 -4.80
N GLU A 68 -12.13 -2.02 -4.43
CA GLU A 68 -12.33 -2.50 -3.07
C GLU A 68 -11.32 -1.88 -2.10
N GLY A 69 -10.04 -1.78 -2.48
CA GLY A 69 -9.03 -1.08 -1.71
C GLY A 69 -9.35 0.39 -1.48
N ILE A 70 -9.89 1.09 -2.49
CA ILE A 70 -10.33 2.48 -2.35
C ILE A 70 -11.46 2.59 -1.30
N ARG A 71 -12.46 1.71 -1.38
CA ARG A 71 -13.57 1.69 -0.40
C ARG A 71 -13.09 1.37 1.00
N GLU A 72 -12.19 0.41 1.15
CA GLU A 72 -11.64 0.02 2.44
C GLU A 72 -10.77 1.14 3.04
N GLY A 73 -9.92 1.79 2.24
CA GLY A 73 -9.16 2.95 2.68
C GLY A 73 -10.06 4.08 3.19
N ALA A 74 -11.15 4.37 2.48
CA ALA A 74 -12.13 5.36 2.91
C ALA A 74 -12.90 4.96 4.18
N ARG A 75 -13.15 3.66 4.39
CA ARG A 75 -13.77 3.13 5.61
C ARG A 75 -12.84 3.26 6.81
N LEU A 76 -11.56 2.93 6.64
CA LEU A 76 -10.55 2.99 7.70
C LEU A 76 -10.19 4.43 8.09
N ALA A 77 -10.24 5.39 7.17
CA ALA A 77 -9.95 6.80 7.45
C ALA A 77 -11.06 7.52 8.25
N LYS A 78 -12.23 6.91 8.40
CA LYS A 78 -13.36 7.44 9.20
C LYS A 78 -13.37 6.93 10.65
N LEU A 79 -12.46 6.01 10.99
CA LEU A 79 -12.24 5.47 12.34
C LEU A 79 -11.16 6.27 13.06
#